data_AF-A0A832FUY0-F1
#
_entry.id   AF-A0A832FUY0-F1
#
_cell.length_a   1.000
_cell.length_b   1.000
_cell.length_c   1.000
_cell.angle_alpha   90.00
_cell.angle_beta   90.00
_cell.angle_gamma   90.00
#
_symmetry.space_group_name_H-M   'P 1'
#
loop_
_entity.id
_entity.type
_entity.pdbx_description
1 polymer ?
#
loop_
_entity_poly.entity_id
_entity_poly.type
_entity_poly.pdbx_seq_one_letter_code
_entity_poly.pdbx_strand_id
1 'polypeptide(L)'
;MASRNFLFSGAGDFVITGPIREPTNSAIIGLVKDGPGRLWLIGRHSYNGPTKVNAGTLTLIGQIDSTNQVEILGGTFGGSGVIAGLVKVGPSGTISPGPGIGILKVKERVQLEGIVELEIDPVGRTNDVIECESVMLVGGRLVVNSFRGSFEPGLEFTLFKAPTIIGTFERVDLPQLPLNYTWDTNALYSNGRIRVVLA
;
A
#
# COMPACT_ATOMS: atom_id res chain seq x y z
N MET A 1 -23.06 19.78 2.94
CA MET A 1 -23.84 18.57 2.56
C MET A 1 -23.28 17.39 3.34
N ALA A 2 -24.11 16.58 3.99
CA ALA A 2 -23.63 15.40 4.72
C ALA A 2 -22.92 14.44 3.76
N SER A 3 -21.72 13.98 4.11
CA SER A 3 -20.99 12.97 3.35
C SER A 3 -21.78 11.66 3.38
N ARG A 4 -22.19 11.16 2.21
CA ARG A 4 -22.83 9.85 2.07
C ARG A 4 -21.74 8.81 1.89
N ASN A 5 -21.81 7.70 2.63
CA ASN A 5 -20.79 6.66 2.58
C ASN A 5 -21.42 5.27 2.54
N PHE A 6 -20.83 4.36 1.77
CA PHE A 6 -20.93 2.93 2.05
C PHE A 6 -20.06 2.63 3.28
N LEU A 7 -20.68 2.30 4.41
CA LEU A 7 -19.99 1.95 5.64
C LEU A 7 -19.93 0.44 5.80
N PHE A 8 -18.71 -0.10 5.84
CA PHE A 8 -18.43 -1.48 6.19
C PHE A 8 -17.80 -1.50 7.58
N SER A 9 -18.49 -2.05 8.58
CA SER A 9 -18.08 -1.98 10.00
C SER A 9 -18.31 -3.29 10.75
N GLY A 10 -17.77 -3.39 11.97
CA GLY A 10 -17.88 -4.56 12.83
C GLY A 10 -16.74 -5.57 12.63
N ALA A 11 -16.85 -6.71 13.31
CA ALA A 11 -15.85 -7.78 13.28
C ALA A 11 -16.03 -8.79 12.13
N GLY A 12 -17.16 -8.71 11.42
CA GLY A 12 -17.45 -9.58 10.28
C GLY A 12 -16.67 -9.18 9.03
N ASP A 13 -16.41 -10.18 8.21
CA ASP A 13 -15.73 -10.04 6.93
C ASP A 13 -16.73 -9.79 5.78
N PHE A 14 -16.40 -8.87 4.87
CA PHE A 14 -17.20 -8.52 3.71
C PHE A 14 -16.44 -8.77 2.42
N VAL A 15 -17.10 -9.35 1.41
CA VAL A 15 -16.56 -9.51 0.07
C VAL A 15 -17.52 -8.85 -0.92
N ILE A 16 -17.02 -7.88 -1.67
CA ILE A 16 -17.75 -7.18 -2.72
C ILE A 16 -17.13 -7.54 -4.06
N THR A 17 -17.84 -8.30 -4.88
CA THR A 17 -17.41 -8.72 -6.22
C THR A 17 -18.07 -7.94 -7.35
N GLY A 18 -19.14 -7.20 -7.05
CA GLY A 18 -19.83 -6.32 -7.99
C GLY A 18 -19.33 -4.88 -7.93
N PRO A 19 -19.48 -4.10 -9.01
CA PRO A 19 -19.05 -2.70 -9.01
C PRO A 19 -19.87 -1.88 -8.02
N ILE A 20 -19.19 -1.09 -7.20
CA ILE A 20 -19.81 0.05 -6.51
C ILE A 20 -19.70 1.21 -7.48
N ARG A 21 -20.84 1.71 -7.96
CA ARG A 21 -20.90 2.73 -9.03
C ARG A 21 -21.17 4.11 -8.47
N GLU A 22 -20.82 5.12 -9.26
CA GLU A 22 -21.34 6.47 -9.07
C GLU A 22 -22.88 6.48 -9.05
N PRO A 23 -23.50 7.32 -8.21
CA PRO A 23 -24.94 7.42 -8.18
C PRO A 23 -25.47 8.23 -9.37
N THR A 24 -26.67 7.88 -9.83
CA THR A 24 -27.34 8.53 -10.99
C THR A 24 -27.82 9.96 -10.73
N ASN A 25 -27.82 10.40 -9.47
CA ASN A 25 -28.28 11.73 -9.05
C ASN A 25 -27.12 12.70 -8.74
N SER A 26 -25.91 12.40 -9.20
CA SER A 26 -24.71 13.21 -9.02
C SER A 26 -24.28 13.42 -7.56
N ALA A 27 -24.84 12.67 -6.62
CA ALA A 27 -24.36 12.70 -5.24
C ALA A 27 -22.91 12.20 -5.18
N ILE A 28 -22.12 12.73 -4.25
CA ILE A 28 -20.79 12.19 -3.96
C ILE A 28 -20.96 11.14 -2.86
N ILE A 29 -20.60 9.89 -3.16
CA ILE A 29 -20.68 8.77 -2.21
C ILE A 29 -19.29 8.16 -2.03
N GLY A 30 -18.80 8.21 -0.80
CA GLY A 30 -17.53 7.59 -0.41
C GLY A 30 -17.69 6.15 0.05
N LEU A 31 -16.55 5.53 0.36
CA LEU A 31 -16.45 4.24 1.01
C LEU A 31 -15.71 4.40 2.34
N VAL A 32 -16.26 3.87 3.41
CA VAL A 32 -15.62 3.85 4.73
C VAL A 32 -15.51 2.40 5.18
N LYS A 33 -14.27 1.96 5.42
CA LYS A 33 -13.96 0.73 6.13
C LYS A 33 -13.65 1.06 7.59
N ASP A 34 -14.45 0.51 8.49
CA ASP A 34 -14.36 0.67 9.94
C ASP A 34 -14.50 -0.69 10.63
N GLY A 35 -14.25 -0.75 11.93
CA GLY A 35 -14.27 -2.00 12.72
C GLY A 35 -13.15 -3.00 12.37
N PRO A 36 -12.98 -4.06 13.18
CA PRO A 36 -11.81 -4.95 13.07
C PRO A 36 -11.88 -5.97 11.93
N GLY A 37 -13.04 -6.20 11.31
CA GLY A 37 -13.18 -7.16 10.20
C GLY A 37 -12.45 -6.73 8.93
N ARG A 38 -12.53 -7.58 7.90
CA ARG A 38 -11.90 -7.35 6.59
C ARG A 38 -12.92 -7.01 5.51
N LEU A 39 -12.51 -6.22 4.52
CA LEU A 39 -13.28 -5.93 3.32
C LEU A 39 -12.43 -6.26 2.09
N TRP A 40 -12.86 -7.23 1.29
CA TRP A 40 -12.32 -7.45 -0.05
C TRP A 40 -13.16 -6.68 -1.05
N LEU A 41 -12.51 -5.75 -1.74
CA LEU A 41 -13.07 -4.96 -2.81
C LEU A 41 -12.52 -5.50 -4.14
N ILE A 42 -13.34 -6.31 -4.82
CA ILE A 42 -12.94 -7.09 -6.00
C ILE A 42 -13.64 -6.55 -7.24
N GLY A 43 -12.86 -6.36 -8.32
CA GLY A 43 -13.36 -5.81 -9.57
C GLY A 43 -13.16 -4.30 -9.67
N ARG A 44 -13.92 -3.65 -10.56
CA ARG A 44 -13.78 -2.22 -10.86
C ARG A 44 -14.90 -1.42 -10.19
N HIS A 45 -14.53 -0.43 -9.38
CA HIS A 45 -15.45 0.40 -8.60
C HIS A 45 -15.34 1.86 -9.03
N SER A 46 -16.47 2.45 -9.42
CA SER A 46 -16.58 3.80 -9.97
C SER A 46 -17.35 4.78 -9.09
N TYR A 47 -17.52 4.49 -7.80
CA TYR A 47 -17.99 5.51 -6.85
C TYR A 47 -17.08 6.75 -6.91
N ASN A 48 -17.67 7.90 -6.66
CA ASN A 48 -17.06 9.20 -6.95
C ASN A 48 -16.66 9.98 -5.68
N GLY A 49 -16.75 9.35 -4.50
CA GLY A 49 -16.29 9.92 -3.23
C GLY A 49 -14.94 9.36 -2.78
N PRO A 50 -14.44 9.84 -1.63
CA PRO A 50 -13.19 9.36 -1.04
C PRO A 50 -13.33 7.94 -0.50
N THR A 51 -12.20 7.28 -0.28
CA THR A 51 -12.13 6.02 0.47
C THR A 51 -11.42 6.26 1.79
N LYS A 52 -12.01 5.84 2.91
CA LYS A 52 -11.38 5.93 4.23
C LYS A 52 -11.24 4.56 4.85
N VAL A 53 -10.04 4.22 5.34
CA VAL A 53 -9.76 3.01 6.10
C VAL A 53 -9.45 3.41 7.55
N ASN A 54 -10.50 3.45 8.37
CA ASN A 54 -10.42 3.85 9.77
C ASN A 54 -9.89 2.72 10.65
N ALA A 55 -10.29 1.48 10.37
CA ALA A 55 -9.90 0.29 11.14
C ALA A 55 -10.08 -1.01 10.33
N GLY A 56 -9.44 -2.09 10.80
CA GLY A 56 -9.44 -3.40 10.16
C GLY A 56 -8.68 -3.37 8.82
N THR A 57 -9.05 -4.24 7.88
CA THR A 57 -8.36 -4.33 6.58
C THR A 57 -9.29 -4.06 5.41
N LEU A 58 -8.83 -3.26 4.44
CA LEU A 58 -9.40 -3.18 3.10
C LEU A 58 -8.40 -3.77 2.11
N THR A 59 -8.77 -4.84 1.41
CA THR A 59 -7.96 -5.48 0.38
C THR A 59 -8.56 -5.19 -1.00
N LEU A 60 -7.82 -4.50 -1.86
CA LEU A 60 -8.24 -4.20 -3.23
C LEU A 60 -7.69 -5.21 -4.23
N ILE A 61 -8.57 -5.98 -4.87
CA ILE A 61 -8.22 -6.90 -5.97
C ILE A 61 -8.98 -6.43 -7.21
N GLY A 62 -8.48 -5.36 -7.83
CA GLY A 62 -9.16 -4.70 -8.93
C GLY A 62 -8.81 -3.21 -9.00
N GLN A 63 -9.80 -2.34 -9.18
CA GLN A 63 -9.57 -0.92 -9.43
C GLN A 63 -10.58 -0.02 -8.73
N ILE A 64 -10.10 1.08 -8.15
CA ILE A 64 -10.90 2.22 -7.72
C ILE A 64 -10.69 3.35 -8.75
N ASP A 65 -11.74 3.71 -9.48
CA ASP A 65 -11.71 4.78 -10.49
C ASP A 65 -11.84 6.18 -9.89
N SER A 66 -12.29 6.31 -8.64
CA SER A 66 -12.39 7.61 -7.97
C SER A 66 -11.03 8.30 -7.96
N THR A 67 -10.99 9.54 -8.44
CA THR A 67 -9.81 10.41 -8.34
C THR A 67 -9.73 11.11 -6.98
N ASN A 68 -10.73 10.93 -6.12
CA ASN A 68 -10.68 11.41 -4.74
C ASN A 68 -9.70 10.58 -3.93
N GLN A 69 -9.26 11.16 -2.81
CA GLN A 69 -8.27 10.57 -1.93
C GLN A 69 -8.73 9.23 -1.34
N VAL A 70 -7.81 8.28 -1.31
CA VAL A 70 -7.81 7.14 -0.39
C VAL A 70 -6.99 7.53 0.84
N GLU A 71 -7.63 7.52 2.01
CA GLU A 71 -7.03 7.89 3.29
C GLU A 71 -7.03 6.69 4.25
N ILE A 72 -5.85 6.29 4.71
CA ILE A 72 -5.65 5.14 5.58
C ILE A 72 -5.25 5.68 6.94
N LEU A 73 -6.18 5.64 7.89
CA LEU A 73 -6.06 6.36 9.17
C LEU A 73 -5.58 5.47 10.30
N GLY A 74 -6.29 4.36 10.54
CA GLY A 74 -6.01 3.43 11.65
C GLY A 74 -6.15 1.96 11.28
N GLY A 75 -6.46 1.66 10.01
CA GLY A 75 -6.51 0.31 9.49
C GLY A 75 -5.41 0.03 8.46
N THR A 76 -5.54 -1.10 7.80
CA THR A 76 -4.60 -1.58 6.78
C THR A 76 -5.25 -1.54 5.41
N PHE A 77 -4.57 -0.94 4.43
CA PHE A 77 -4.91 -1.08 3.02
C PHE A 77 -3.94 -2.04 2.37
N GLY A 78 -4.45 -3.10 1.76
CA GLY A 78 -3.66 -4.05 0.99
C GLY A 78 -4.28 -4.39 -0.35
N GLY A 79 -3.78 -5.46 -0.97
CA GLY A 79 -4.18 -5.84 -2.31
C GLY A 79 -3.08 -5.64 -3.36
N SER A 80 -3.44 -5.92 -4.60
CA SER A 80 -2.60 -5.73 -5.80
C SER A 80 -3.34 -4.94 -6.88
N GLY A 81 -4.20 -4.01 -6.43
CA GLY A 81 -5.08 -3.24 -7.30
C GLY A 81 -4.49 -1.94 -7.86
N VAL A 82 -5.35 -1.21 -8.58
CA VAL A 82 -5.07 0.11 -9.15
C VAL A 82 -5.96 1.16 -8.51
N ILE A 83 -5.37 2.27 -8.08
CA ILE A 83 -6.08 3.41 -7.48
C ILE A 83 -5.87 4.62 -8.39
N ALA A 84 -6.96 5.24 -8.86
CA ALA A 84 -6.87 6.41 -9.71
C ALA A 84 -6.51 7.68 -8.93
N GLY A 85 -7.05 7.85 -7.72
CA GLY A 85 -6.77 9.01 -6.87
C GLY A 85 -5.47 8.89 -6.07
N LEU A 86 -5.16 9.96 -5.34
CA LEU A 86 -4.01 9.98 -4.43
C LEU A 86 -4.23 9.05 -3.24
N VAL A 87 -3.14 8.49 -2.71
CA VAL A 87 -3.15 7.66 -1.49
C VAL A 87 -2.39 8.35 -0.37
N LYS A 88 -3.02 8.48 0.79
CA LYS A 88 -2.38 8.95 2.03
C LYS A 88 -2.48 7.88 3.10
N VAL A 89 -1.33 7.42 3.60
CA VAL A 89 -1.21 6.62 4.81
C VAL A 89 -0.91 7.59 5.95
N GLY A 90 -1.87 7.81 6.84
CA GLY A 90 -1.68 8.61 8.05
C GLY A 90 -0.83 7.89 9.09
N PRO A 91 -0.41 8.57 10.17
CA PRO A 91 0.57 8.03 11.14
C PRO A 91 0.19 6.71 11.82
N SER A 92 -1.11 6.40 11.92
CA SER A 92 -1.61 5.14 12.50
C SER A 92 -2.11 4.14 11.43
N GLY A 93 -1.99 4.49 10.15
CA GLY A 93 -2.39 3.66 9.03
C GLY A 93 -1.29 2.70 8.61
N THR A 94 -1.66 1.60 7.95
CA THR A 94 -0.73 0.66 7.34
C THR A 94 -1.07 0.44 5.87
N ILE A 95 -0.04 0.44 5.01
CA ILE A 95 -0.18 -0.02 3.63
C ILE A 95 0.66 -1.27 3.42
N SER A 96 0.06 -2.32 2.87
CA SER A 96 0.67 -3.64 2.72
C SER A 96 0.16 -4.32 1.45
N PRO A 97 0.83 -4.14 0.29
CA PRO A 97 0.53 -4.89 -0.92
C PRO A 97 0.49 -6.40 -0.66
N GLY A 98 -0.32 -7.15 -1.41
CA GLY A 98 -0.51 -8.60 -1.23
C GLY A 98 -1.97 -9.03 -1.07
N PRO A 99 -2.29 -10.32 -0.81
CA PRO A 99 -1.43 -11.32 -0.17
C PRO A 99 -0.30 -11.85 -1.06
N GLY A 100 0.82 -12.22 -0.42
CA GLY A 100 2.06 -12.59 -1.11
C GLY A 100 2.66 -11.39 -1.85
N ILE A 101 3.57 -11.69 -2.79
CA ILE A 101 4.20 -10.68 -3.66
C ILE A 101 3.14 -9.90 -4.46
N GLY A 102 2.86 -8.68 -4.03
CA GLY A 102 1.82 -7.80 -4.55
C GLY A 102 2.37 -6.51 -5.17
N ILE A 103 1.74 -6.08 -6.26
CA ILE A 103 2.01 -4.77 -6.86
C ILE A 103 0.77 -3.90 -6.67
N LEU A 104 0.88 -2.85 -5.87
CA LEU A 104 -0.16 -1.86 -5.68
C LEU A 104 0.18 -0.61 -6.49
N LYS A 105 -0.70 -0.24 -7.43
CA LYS A 105 -0.48 0.88 -8.33
C LYS A 105 -1.37 2.07 -8.00
N VAL A 106 -0.78 3.26 -7.96
CA VAL A 106 -1.46 4.54 -7.72
C VAL A 106 -1.18 5.47 -8.89
N LYS A 107 -2.21 5.98 -9.57
CA LYS A 107 -2.01 6.88 -10.73
C LYS A 107 -1.61 8.29 -10.34
N GLU A 108 -1.76 8.63 -9.07
CA GLU A 108 -1.45 9.94 -8.52
C GLU A 108 -0.37 9.83 -7.44
N ARG A 109 -0.21 10.88 -6.65
CA ARG A 109 0.73 10.94 -5.54
C ARG A 109 0.44 9.89 -4.45
N VAL A 110 1.52 9.39 -3.85
CA VAL A 110 1.49 8.58 -2.62
C VAL A 110 2.17 9.34 -1.48
N GLN A 111 1.57 9.33 -0.28
CA GLN A 111 2.14 9.91 0.93
C GLN A 111 2.11 8.89 2.06
N LEU A 112 3.29 8.57 2.58
CA LEU A 112 3.51 7.52 3.58
C LEU A 112 3.95 8.17 4.89
N GLU A 113 3.01 8.35 5.84
CA GLU A 113 3.30 8.87 7.19
C GLU A 113 3.20 7.78 8.26
N GLY A 114 2.54 6.65 7.94
CA GLY A 114 2.35 5.51 8.83
C GLY A 114 3.33 4.37 8.57
N ILE A 115 2.80 3.14 8.59
CA ILE A 115 3.57 1.91 8.37
C ILE A 115 3.44 1.47 6.91
N VAL A 116 4.57 1.14 6.30
CA VAL A 116 4.67 0.46 5.01
C VAL A 116 5.20 -0.94 5.26
N GLU A 117 4.40 -1.96 5.02
CA GLU A 117 4.80 -3.37 5.18
C GLU A 117 4.95 -4.02 3.81
N LEU A 118 6.14 -4.51 3.49
CA LEU A 118 6.46 -5.14 2.21
C LEU A 118 7.09 -6.51 2.43
N GLU A 119 6.81 -7.45 1.53
CA GLU A 119 7.40 -8.79 1.49
C GLU A 119 8.48 -8.88 0.39
N ILE A 120 9.57 -9.60 0.69
CA ILE A 120 10.61 -9.98 -0.28
C ILE A 120 10.80 -11.50 -0.31
N ASP A 121 11.03 -12.05 -1.49
CA ASP A 121 11.38 -13.46 -1.72
C ASP A 121 12.80 -13.55 -2.32
N PRO A 122 13.83 -13.74 -1.48
CA PRO A 122 15.20 -14.02 -1.92
C PRO A 122 15.35 -15.14 -2.93
N VAL A 123 14.53 -16.20 -2.85
CA VAL A 123 14.61 -17.34 -3.77
C VAL A 123 14.01 -16.98 -5.12
N GLY A 124 12.81 -16.39 -5.09
CA GLY A 124 12.10 -15.96 -6.29
C GLY A 124 12.68 -14.70 -6.94
N ARG A 125 13.52 -13.96 -6.21
CA ARG A 125 14.00 -12.61 -6.57
C ARG A 125 12.85 -11.67 -6.90
N THR A 126 11.79 -11.75 -6.11
CA THR A 126 10.57 -10.96 -6.23
C THR A 126 10.28 -10.21 -4.93
N ASN A 127 9.47 -9.17 -5.00
CA ASN A 127 9.10 -8.35 -3.85
C ASN A 127 7.79 -7.61 -4.08
N ASP A 128 7.16 -7.19 -2.98
CA ASP A 128 6.06 -6.23 -3.02
C ASP A 128 6.53 -4.90 -3.58
N VAL A 129 5.67 -4.25 -4.35
CA VAL A 129 5.95 -2.94 -4.95
C VAL A 129 4.78 -2.00 -4.71
N ILE A 130 5.08 -0.80 -4.21
CA ILE A 130 4.18 0.35 -4.33
C ILE A 130 4.65 1.20 -5.51
N GLU A 131 3.82 1.31 -6.53
CA GLU A 131 4.07 2.12 -7.73
C GLU A 131 3.17 3.35 -7.72
N CYS A 132 3.76 4.53 -7.97
CA CYS A 132 3.00 5.73 -8.24
C CYS A 132 3.45 6.46 -9.51
N GLU A 133 2.52 7.04 -10.27
CA GLU A 133 2.83 7.75 -11.52
C GLU A 133 3.24 9.22 -11.31
N SER A 134 3.22 9.70 -10.06
CA SER A 134 3.53 11.09 -9.68
C SER A 134 4.69 11.14 -8.66
N VAL A 135 4.54 11.88 -7.56
CA VAL A 135 5.53 11.93 -6.48
C VAL A 135 5.19 10.93 -5.36
N MET A 136 6.21 10.31 -4.78
CA MET A 136 6.10 9.55 -3.54
C MET A 136 6.75 10.35 -2.40
N LEU A 137 5.95 10.74 -1.42
CA LEU A 137 6.43 11.35 -0.18
C LEU A 137 6.59 10.25 0.86
N VAL A 138 7.81 10.01 1.32
CA VAL A 138 8.10 8.97 2.31
C VAL A 138 8.44 9.57 3.68
N GLY A 139 7.93 8.90 4.69
CA GLY A 139 8.02 9.23 6.12
C GLY A 139 7.53 8.03 6.92
N GLY A 140 7.48 8.15 8.25
CA GLY A 140 7.02 7.06 9.11
C GLY A 140 7.96 5.85 9.07
N ARG A 141 7.39 4.63 9.01
CA ARG A 141 8.15 3.39 9.20
C ARG A 141 8.04 2.44 8.01
N LEU A 142 9.17 2.02 7.47
CA LEU A 142 9.27 0.92 6.50
C LEU A 142 9.61 -0.37 7.24
N VAL A 143 8.81 -1.41 7.00
CA VAL A 143 9.04 -2.78 7.47
C VAL A 143 9.11 -3.70 6.27
N VAL A 144 10.23 -4.40 6.11
CA VAL A 144 10.41 -5.40 5.07
C VAL A 144 10.52 -6.77 5.71
N ASN A 145 9.63 -7.67 5.33
CA ASN A 145 9.58 -9.06 5.78
C ASN A 145 10.15 -9.98 4.70
N SER A 146 10.91 -11.00 5.09
CA SER A 146 11.36 -12.04 4.16
C SER A 146 10.44 -13.24 4.23
N PHE A 147 9.91 -13.66 3.08
CA PHE A 147 9.01 -14.80 2.99
C PHE A 147 9.75 -16.15 3.15
N ARG A 148 10.91 -16.30 2.50
CA ARG A 148 11.70 -17.54 2.50
C ARG A 148 13.14 -17.33 2.00
N GLY A 149 13.99 -18.33 2.25
CA GLY A 149 15.33 -18.41 1.68
C GLY A 149 16.41 -17.67 2.46
N SER A 150 17.63 -17.76 1.95
CA SER A 150 18.81 -17.07 2.48
C SER A 150 19.19 -15.89 1.59
N PHE A 151 19.81 -14.89 2.19
CA PHE A 151 20.37 -13.76 1.46
C PHE A 151 21.78 -14.07 0.94
N GLU A 152 22.09 -13.55 -0.24
CA GLU A 152 23.42 -13.58 -0.86
C GLU A 152 23.77 -12.18 -1.41
N PRO A 153 25.06 -11.81 -1.50
CA PRO A 153 25.47 -10.55 -2.10
C PRO A 153 25.00 -10.43 -3.55
N GLY A 154 24.47 -9.27 -3.92
CA GLY A 154 23.92 -9.02 -5.25
C GLY A 154 22.42 -9.24 -5.39
N LEU A 155 21.73 -9.73 -4.35
CA LEU A 155 20.26 -9.63 -4.30
C LEU A 155 19.85 -8.16 -4.23
N GLU A 156 18.90 -7.77 -5.07
CA GLU A 156 18.34 -6.43 -5.14
C GLU A 156 16.82 -6.52 -5.23
N PHE A 157 16.12 -5.65 -4.50
CA PHE A 157 14.66 -5.57 -4.49
C PHE A 157 14.21 -4.12 -4.71
N THR A 158 13.27 -3.92 -5.63
CA THR A 158 12.71 -2.59 -5.94
C THR A 158 11.38 -2.41 -5.24
N LEU A 159 11.39 -1.81 -4.06
CA LEU A 159 10.23 -1.64 -3.17
C LEU A 159 9.27 -0.54 -3.64
N PHE A 160 9.83 0.51 -4.24
CA PHE A 160 9.09 1.68 -4.69
C PHE A 160 9.40 2.00 -6.15
N LYS A 161 8.37 2.38 -6.91
CA LYS A 161 8.51 2.92 -8.26
C LYS A 161 7.79 4.25 -8.34
N ALA A 162 8.53 5.34 -8.51
CA ALA A 162 7.98 6.68 -8.66
C ALA A 162 8.93 7.53 -9.51
N PRO A 163 8.42 8.46 -10.32
CA PRO A 163 9.23 9.51 -10.95
C PRO A 163 10.13 10.27 -9.96
N THR A 164 9.59 10.59 -8.78
CA THR A 164 10.31 11.30 -7.72
C THR A 164 9.94 10.72 -6.36
N ILE A 165 10.95 10.43 -5.53
CA ILE A 165 10.79 10.08 -4.12
C ILE A 165 11.36 11.25 -3.29
N ILE A 166 10.60 11.76 -2.32
CA ILE A 166 10.99 12.87 -1.45
C ILE A 166 10.84 12.46 0.02
N GLY A 167 11.83 12.80 0.84
CA GLY A 167 11.86 12.52 2.26
C GLY A 167 12.62 11.24 2.60
N THR A 168 12.56 10.84 3.87
CA THR A 168 13.16 9.61 4.38
C THR A 168 12.21 8.96 5.38
N PHE A 169 12.23 7.64 5.49
CA PHE A 169 11.56 6.96 6.60
C PHE A 169 12.25 7.34 7.92
N GLU A 170 11.45 7.56 8.97
CA GLU A 170 11.94 7.76 10.34
C GLU A 170 12.57 6.48 10.89
N ARG A 171 12.08 5.32 10.43
CA ARG A 171 12.61 4.01 10.78
C ARG A 171 12.50 3.04 9.60
N VAL A 172 13.57 2.28 9.38
CA VAL A 172 13.63 1.21 8.39
C VAL A 172 14.01 -0.08 9.09
N ASP A 173 13.10 -1.05 9.10
CA ASP A 173 13.33 -2.40 9.62
C ASP A 173 13.44 -3.37 8.45
N LEU A 174 14.65 -3.89 8.23
CA LEU A 174 14.93 -4.88 7.19
C LEU A 174 15.16 -6.26 7.81
N PRO A 175 14.97 -7.37 7.06
CA PRO A 175 15.26 -8.70 7.54
C PRO A 175 16.72 -8.82 7.98
N GLN A 176 16.96 -9.60 9.03
CA GLN A 176 18.30 -9.89 9.50
C GLN A 176 19.10 -10.62 8.41
N LEU A 177 20.34 -10.16 8.19
CA LEU A 177 21.29 -10.79 7.28
C LEU A 177 22.28 -11.68 8.05
N PRO A 178 22.90 -12.66 7.37
CA PRO A 178 24.13 -13.30 7.83
C PRO A 178 25.22 -12.28 8.21
N LEU A 179 26.09 -12.63 9.16
CA LEU A 179 27.11 -11.75 9.77
C LEU A 179 28.06 -11.07 8.78
N ASN A 180 28.26 -11.65 7.59
CA ASN A 180 29.18 -11.15 6.57
C ASN A 180 28.50 -10.25 5.53
N TYR A 181 27.22 -9.95 5.67
CA TYR A 181 26.45 -9.13 4.74
C TYR A 181 25.83 -7.91 5.43
N THR A 182 25.60 -6.87 4.64
CA THR A 182 24.86 -5.68 5.05
C THR A 182 23.88 -5.25 3.96
N TRP A 183 22.87 -4.46 4.34
CA TRP A 183 21.96 -3.83 3.40
C TRP A 183 22.57 -2.53 2.88
N ASP A 184 22.71 -2.42 1.57
CA ASP A 184 22.92 -1.15 0.87
C ASP A 184 21.55 -0.52 0.58
N THR A 185 21.29 0.60 1.24
CA THR A 185 20.05 1.39 1.09
C THR A 185 20.29 2.73 0.38
N ASN A 186 21.46 2.93 -0.25
CA ASN A 186 21.80 4.21 -0.90
C ASN A 186 20.82 4.58 -2.03
N ALA A 187 20.22 3.58 -2.66
CA ALA A 187 19.24 3.76 -3.74
C ALA A 187 17.78 3.79 -3.25
N LEU A 188 17.51 3.69 -1.94
CA LEU A 188 16.16 3.59 -1.40
C LEU A 188 15.33 4.84 -1.72
N TYR A 189 15.94 6.02 -1.57
CA TYR A 189 15.25 7.30 -1.72
C TYR A 189 15.43 7.96 -3.10
N SER A 190 16.23 7.37 -3.98
CA SER A 190 16.37 7.82 -5.38
C SER A 190 15.56 6.93 -6.32
N ASN A 191 15.64 5.61 -6.13
CA ASN A 191 15.11 4.62 -7.07
C ASN A 191 14.29 3.51 -6.38
N GLY A 192 14.00 3.65 -5.08
CA GLY A 192 13.18 2.68 -4.34
C GLY A 192 13.84 1.33 -4.08
N ARG A 193 15.17 1.21 -4.17
CA ARG A 193 15.87 -0.09 -4.11
C ARG A 193 16.67 -0.32 -2.84
N ILE A 194 16.67 -1.57 -2.39
CA ILE A 194 17.60 -2.10 -1.38
C ILE A 194 18.40 -3.26 -1.99
N ARG A 195 19.65 -3.42 -1.55
CA ARG A 195 20.55 -4.47 -2.06
C ARG A 195 21.32 -5.12 -0.93
N VAL A 196 21.56 -6.43 -1.03
CA VAL A 196 22.48 -7.14 -0.15
C VAL A 196 23.90 -7.01 -0.70
N VAL A 197 24.84 -6.60 0.15
CA VAL A 197 26.27 -6.50 -0.17
C VAL A 197 27.11 -7.18 0.90
N LEU A 198 28.40 -7.37 0.64
CA LEU A 198 29.35 -7.78 1.67
C LEU A 198 29.49 -6.65 2.71
N ALA A 199 29.56 -7.02 3.98
CA ALA A 199 29.80 -6.09 5.09
C ALA A 199 31.24 -5.59 5.14
#